data_AF-A0A2N6SLI2-F1
#
_entry.id   AF-A0A2N6SLI2-F1
#
_cell.length_a   1.000
_cell.length_b   1.000
_cell.length_c   1.000
_cell.angle_alpha   90.00
_cell.angle_beta   90.00
_cell.angle_gamma   90.00
#
_symmetry.space_group_name_H-M   'P 1'
#
loop_
_entity.id
_entity.type
_entity.pdbx_description
1 polymer ?
#
loop_
_entity_poly.entity_id
_entity_poly.type
_entity_poly.pdbx_seq_one_letter_code
_entity_poly.pdbx_strand_id
1 'polypeptide(L)'
;MTFINKLLTVFKKKSTDLDLKEYKPNNTSTITKEELAVCAAIFSILSAAKLDVSLLRFYKDSAGYVSADILYSLVKFKFTSEERYIILSDSAARSGGFPIEKATMTEGGTDYLRAYFNAPSDLFEAKAYIVSKYYECYQSYLDYRPHIDPTKLEKNMKEYFKEGVVLTEDEAARLLQESKGISSIFEKKASAVSNTSIKVSDLNINPKHNRVSLLKVKNLNDWKKGFDAGYPIYMKGEKIRKQGQVKEAIALFDKARYNGYSANALYWSYALAYRKLKDYENEIAILQEGLYREDIGLDDKKRSRYEARQQKAIELLLKNRK
;
A
#
# COMPACT_ATOMS: atom_id res chain seq x y z
N MET A 1 40.67 2.32 -0.84
CA MET A 1 39.87 1.73 -1.94
C MET A 1 38.70 0.98 -1.32
N THR A 2 37.48 1.49 -1.48
CA THR A 2 36.26 0.97 -0.85
C THR A 2 35.96 -0.47 -1.31
N PHE A 3 35.34 -1.27 -0.44
CA PHE A 3 34.89 -2.65 -0.71
C PHE A 3 34.12 -2.78 -2.05
N ILE A 4 33.37 -1.73 -2.40
CA ILE A 4 32.67 -1.54 -3.68
C ILE A 4 33.60 -1.59 -4.91
N ASN A 5 34.78 -0.96 -4.86
CA ASN A 5 35.73 -0.95 -5.99
C ASN A 5 36.41 -2.31 -6.19
N LYS A 6 36.61 -3.08 -5.11
CA LYS A 6 37.15 -4.44 -5.18
C LYS A 6 36.13 -5.42 -5.79
N LEU A 7 34.84 -5.25 -5.46
CA LEU A 7 33.72 -6.02 -6.03
C LEU A 7 33.49 -5.72 -7.53
N LEU A 8 33.51 -4.44 -7.92
CA LEU A 8 33.38 -4.04 -9.33
C LEU A 8 34.51 -4.59 -10.22
N THR A 9 35.71 -4.75 -9.66
CA THR A 9 36.87 -5.30 -10.39
C THR A 9 36.73 -6.81 -10.61
N VAL A 10 36.21 -7.56 -9.63
CA VAL A 10 35.91 -8.99 -9.77
C VAL A 10 34.80 -9.22 -10.79
N PHE A 11 33.80 -8.34 -10.82
CA PHE A 11 32.69 -8.43 -11.77
C PHE A 11 33.12 -8.07 -13.19
N LYS A 12 33.84 -6.96 -13.40
CA LYS A 12 34.41 -6.60 -14.71
C LYS A 12 35.33 -7.68 -15.29
N LYS A 13 36.06 -8.41 -14.42
CA LYS A 13 36.96 -9.48 -14.85
C LYS A 13 36.23 -10.78 -15.22
N LYS A 14 35.02 -11.03 -14.68
CA LYS A 14 34.19 -12.21 -15.01
C LYS A 14 33.08 -11.92 -16.02
N SER A 15 32.62 -10.68 -16.15
CA SER A 15 31.69 -10.27 -17.22
C SER A 15 32.39 -10.19 -18.59
N THR A 16 33.72 -10.20 -18.62
CA THR A 16 34.52 -10.41 -19.84
C THR A 16 34.69 -11.89 -20.18
N ASP A 17 34.50 -12.81 -19.22
CA ASP A 17 34.59 -14.26 -19.45
C ASP A 17 33.25 -14.88 -19.90
N LEU A 18 32.14 -14.20 -19.61
CA LEU A 18 30.82 -14.47 -20.20
C LEU A 18 30.61 -13.42 -21.28
N ASP A 19 30.76 -13.78 -22.54
CA ASP A 19 30.58 -12.87 -23.68
C ASP A 19 29.09 -12.48 -23.83
N LEU A 20 28.63 -11.58 -22.96
CA LEU A 20 27.25 -11.07 -22.89
C LEU A 20 26.86 -10.26 -24.13
N LYS A 21 27.83 -9.93 -25.00
CA LYS A 21 27.61 -9.17 -26.25
C LYS A 21 26.96 -9.99 -27.36
N GLU A 22 26.97 -11.33 -27.29
CA GLU A 22 26.40 -12.19 -28.34
C GLU A 22 24.95 -12.61 -28.12
N TYR A 23 24.37 -12.34 -26.95
CA TYR A 23 23.01 -12.74 -26.64
C TYR A 23 22.00 -11.72 -27.18
N LYS A 24 21.61 -11.90 -28.43
CA LYS A 24 20.51 -11.14 -29.05
C LYS A 24 19.20 -11.46 -28.30
N PRO A 25 18.50 -10.46 -27.74
CA PRO A 25 17.17 -10.63 -27.17
C PRO A 25 16.24 -11.23 -28.22
N ASN A 26 15.36 -12.14 -27.82
CA ASN A 26 14.39 -12.71 -28.75
C ASN A 26 13.32 -11.66 -29.10
N ASN A 27 13.14 -11.36 -30.39
CA ASN A 27 12.20 -10.34 -30.90
C ASN A 27 10.71 -10.72 -30.78
N THR A 28 10.37 -11.74 -29.99
CA THR A 28 8.99 -12.25 -29.80
C THR A 28 8.38 -11.80 -28.46
N SER A 29 8.80 -10.65 -27.94
CA SER A 29 8.33 -10.17 -26.64
C SER A 29 6.83 -9.90 -26.67
N THR A 30 6.10 -10.52 -25.76
CA THR A 30 4.67 -10.29 -25.50
C THR A 30 4.41 -9.03 -24.65
N ILE A 31 5.49 -8.35 -24.23
CA ILE A 31 5.42 -7.08 -23.50
C ILE A 31 5.04 -5.98 -24.49
N THR A 32 3.90 -5.35 -24.23
CA THR A 32 3.36 -4.24 -25.02
C THR A 32 4.22 -2.99 -24.88
N LYS A 33 4.04 -2.03 -25.79
CA LYS A 33 4.76 -0.75 -25.76
C LYS A 33 4.49 0.02 -24.47
N GLU A 34 3.26 -0.01 -23.97
CA GLU A 34 2.85 0.63 -22.72
C GLU A 34 3.49 -0.04 -21.50
N GLU A 35 3.57 -1.38 -21.48
CA GLU A 35 4.29 -2.11 -20.44
C GLU A 35 5.81 -1.84 -20.50
N LEU A 36 6.40 -1.73 -21.69
CA LEU A 36 7.80 -1.35 -21.86
C LEU A 36 8.10 0.04 -21.29
N ALA A 37 7.15 0.99 -21.35
CA ALA A 37 7.32 2.29 -20.72
C ALA A 37 7.39 2.20 -19.18
N VAL A 38 6.67 1.25 -18.57
CA VAL A 38 6.79 0.97 -17.13
C VAL A 38 8.13 0.31 -16.81
N CYS A 39 8.58 -0.64 -17.65
CA CYS A 39 9.92 -1.22 -17.54
C CYS A 39 11.02 -0.13 -17.64
N ALA A 40 10.84 0.86 -18.53
CA ALA A 40 11.75 1.99 -18.67
C ALA A 40 11.80 2.88 -17.40
N ALA A 41 10.69 3.05 -16.69
CA ALA A 41 10.67 3.75 -15.41
C ALA A 41 11.49 3.00 -14.35
N ILE A 42 11.33 1.67 -14.25
CA ILE A 42 12.09 0.82 -13.33
C ILE A 42 13.59 0.86 -13.67
N PHE A 43 13.93 0.70 -14.96
CA PHE A 43 15.31 0.83 -15.45
C PHE A 43 15.90 2.19 -15.02
N SER A 44 15.18 3.28 -15.27
CA SER A 44 15.65 4.64 -14.97
C SER A 44 15.84 4.88 -13.47
N ILE A 45 14.98 4.30 -12.61
CA ILE A 45 15.14 4.35 -11.16
C ILE A 45 16.45 3.70 -10.72
N LEU A 46 16.76 2.52 -11.25
CA LEU A 46 17.97 1.77 -10.91
C LEU A 46 19.23 2.45 -11.46
N SER A 47 19.19 2.90 -12.72
CA SER A 47 20.30 3.62 -13.35
C SER A 47 20.59 4.96 -12.67
N ALA A 48 19.56 5.73 -12.28
CA ALA A 48 19.74 6.97 -11.51
C ALA A 48 20.35 6.74 -10.12
N ALA A 49 20.08 5.58 -9.51
CA ALA A 49 20.73 5.13 -8.29
C ALA A 49 22.17 4.59 -8.51
N LYS A 50 22.69 4.65 -9.74
CA LYS A 50 24.01 4.16 -10.16
C LYS A 50 24.22 2.66 -9.89
N LEU A 51 23.14 1.89 -9.97
CA LEU A 51 23.17 0.43 -9.83
C LEU A 51 23.56 -0.24 -11.14
N ASP A 52 24.15 -1.42 -11.05
CA ASP A 52 24.51 -2.22 -12.23
C ASP A 52 23.26 -2.91 -12.80
N VAL A 53 22.77 -2.38 -13.92
CA VAL A 53 21.58 -2.90 -14.61
C VAL A 53 21.92 -3.96 -15.68
N SER A 54 23.17 -4.43 -15.78
CA SER A 54 23.57 -5.42 -16.79
C SER A 54 22.82 -6.75 -16.67
N LEU A 55 22.43 -7.13 -15.45
CA LEU A 55 21.63 -8.33 -15.15
C LEU A 55 20.12 -8.09 -15.23
N LEU A 56 19.68 -6.85 -15.38
CA LEU A 56 18.26 -6.52 -15.39
C LEU A 56 17.59 -7.09 -16.63
N ARG A 57 16.53 -7.86 -16.42
CA ARG A 57 15.70 -8.42 -17.49
C ARG A 57 14.23 -8.21 -17.17
N PHE A 58 13.43 -8.09 -18.21
CA PHE A 58 11.97 -8.01 -18.09
C PHE A 58 11.30 -9.20 -18.75
N TYR A 59 10.34 -9.79 -18.07
CA TYR A 59 9.60 -10.96 -18.53
C TYR A 59 8.11 -10.71 -18.40
N LYS A 60 7.32 -11.33 -19.27
CA LYS A 60 5.88 -11.42 -19.11
C LYS A 60 5.46 -12.87 -18.99
N ASP A 61 4.76 -13.18 -17.92
CA ASP A 61 4.24 -14.52 -17.69
C ASP A 61 2.90 -14.77 -18.40
N SER A 62 2.45 -16.01 -18.41
CA SER A 62 1.16 -16.41 -19.01
C SER A 62 -0.05 -15.85 -18.25
N ALA A 63 0.12 -15.43 -16.99
CA ALA A 63 -0.91 -14.74 -16.22
C ALA A 63 -0.97 -13.24 -16.53
N GLY A 64 -0.05 -12.72 -17.37
CA GLY A 64 0.01 -11.33 -17.80
C GLY A 64 0.72 -10.40 -16.82
N TYR A 65 1.44 -10.92 -15.82
CA TYR A 65 2.35 -10.08 -15.03
C TYR A 65 3.61 -9.82 -15.82
N VAL A 66 4.08 -8.58 -15.74
CA VAL A 66 5.42 -8.19 -16.18
C VAL A 66 6.29 -8.04 -14.94
N SER A 67 7.43 -8.74 -14.92
CA SER A 67 8.40 -8.67 -13.83
C SER A 67 9.69 -8.00 -14.27
N ALA A 68 10.31 -7.28 -13.33
CA ALA A 68 11.67 -6.79 -13.45
C ALA A 68 12.56 -7.65 -12.57
N ASP A 69 13.58 -8.27 -13.16
CA ASP A 69 14.34 -9.32 -12.51
C ASP A 69 15.84 -9.04 -12.61
N ILE A 70 16.59 -9.42 -11.58
CA ILE A 70 18.06 -9.55 -11.58
C ILE A 70 18.41 -10.95 -11.07
N LEU A 71 18.11 -11.97 -11.88
CA LEU A 71 18.07 -13.41 -11.53
C LEU A 71 16.94 -13.78 -10.56
N TYR A 72 16.56 -12.87 -9.68
CA TYR A 72 15.37 -12.93 -8.84
C TYR A 72 14.47 -11.74 -9.14
N SER A 73 13.16 -11.92 -8.93
CA SER A 73 12.19 -10.86 -9.20
C SER A 73 12.26 -9.74 -8.17
N LEU A 74 12.51 -8.52 -8.66
CA LEU A 74 12.54 -7.29 -7.88
C LEU A 74 11.12 -6.85 -7.53
N VAL A 75 10.33 -6.70 -8.58
CA VAL A 75 8.96 -6.20 -8.57
C VAL A 75 8.22 -6.77 -9.77
N LYS A 76 6.92 -6.91 -9.62
CA LYS A 76 6.00 -7.30 -10.69
C LYS A 76 4.84 -6.33 -10.78
N PHE A 77 4.37 -6.07 -11.98
CA PHE A 77 3.21 -5.26 -12.26
C PHE A 77 2.30 -5.95 -13.27
N LYS A 78 1.06 -5.49 -13.38
CA LYS A 78 0.10 -6.06 -14.31
C LYS A 78 -0.85 -5.00 -14.83
N PHE A 79 -1.21 -5.16 -16.10
CA PHE A 79 -2.26 -4.39 -16.75
C PHE A 79 -3.49 -5.29 -16.86
N THR A 80 -4.63 -4.79 -16.40
CA THR A 80 -5.95 -5.35 -16.69
C THR A 80 -6.66 -4.45 -17.72
N SER A 81 -7.88 -4.80 -18.10
CA SER A 81 -8.70 -3.95 -18.97
C SER A 81 -9.01 -2.59 -18.36
N GLU A 82 -9.03 -2.48 -17.03
CA GLU A 82 -9.49 -1.27 -16.31
C GLU A 82 -8.39 -0.62 -15.47
N GLU A 83 -7.40 -1.40 -15.02
CA GLU A 83 -6.47 -0.98 -13.98
C GLU A 83 -5.03 -1.39 -14.29
N ARG A 84 -4.08 -0.63 -13.74
CA ARG A 84 -2.66 -0.93 -13.78
C ARG A 84 -2.12 -0.86 -12.37
N TYR A 85 -1.41 -1.90 -11.93
CA TYR A 85 -0.88 -1.93 -10.58
C TYR A 85 0.47 -2.63 -10.49
N ILE A 86 1.27 -2.20 -9.52
CA ILE A 86 2.55 -2.80 -9.13
C ILE A 86 2.39 -3.44 -7.75
N ILE A 87 3.04 -4.59 -7.54
CA ILE A 87 3.03 -5.28 -6.26
C ILE A 87 4.12 -4.70 -5.36
N LEU A 88 3.71 -4.11 -4.25
CA LEU A 88 4.58 -3.47 -3.26
C LEU A 88 4.29 -4.02 -1.86
N SER A 89 5.24 -3.91 -0.94
CA SER A 89 4.93 -4.13 0.49
C SER A 89 3.90 -3.11 0.98
N ASP A 90 3.17 -3.44 2.05
CA ASP A 90 2.21 -2.51 2.65
C ASP A 90 2.87 -1.15 2.99
N SER A 91 4.06 -1.17 3.58
CA SER A 91 4.81 0.04 3.94
C SER A 91 5.19 0.89 2.73
N ALA A 92 5.69 0.27 1.66
CA ALA A 92 6.11 0.99 0.46
C ALA A 92 4.92 1.60 -0.28
N ALA A 93 3.83 0.84 -0.44
CA ALA A 93 2.62 1.31 -1.11
C ALA A 93 1.99 2.50 -0.38
N ARG A 94 1.94 2.46 0.96
CA ARG A 94 1.41 3.56 1.77
C ARG A 94 2.32 4.78 1.77
N SER A 95 3.63 4.57 1.89
CA SER A 95 4.60 5.68 1.92
C SER A 95 4.65 6.44 0.60
N GLY A 96 4.51 5.73 -0.53
CA GLY A 96 4.36 6.34 -1.86
C GLY A 96 2.97 6.91 -2.15
N GLY A 97 2.02 6.80 -1.23
CA GLY A 97 0.69 7.41 -1.36
C GLY A 97 -0.21 6.80 -2.45
N PHE A 98 0.10 5.60 -2.93
CA PHE A 98 -0.65 4.92 -3.98
C PHE A 98 -2.09 4.57 -3.51
N PRO A 99 -3.09 4.60 -4.39
CA PRO A 99 -4.32 3.85 -4.17
C PRO A 99 -3.99 2.36 -4.08
N ILE A 100 -4.61 1.65 -3.13
CA ILE A 100 -4.19 0.28 -2.79
C ILE A 100 -5.37 -0.69 -2.66
N GLU A 101 -5.13 -1.94 -3.06
CA GLU A 101 -5.94 -3.12 -2.76
C GLU A 101 -5.05 -4.22 -2.16
N LYS A 102 -5.64 -5.17 -1.42
CA LYS A 102 -4.92 -6.36 -0.98
C LYS A 102 -4.49 -7.21 -2.17
N ALA A 103 -3.25 -7.69 -2.14
CA ALA A 103 -2.81 -8.72 -3.07
C ALA A 103 -3.54 -10.06 -2.82
N THR A 104 -3.70 -10.87 -3.85
CA THR A 104 -4.17 -12.26 -3.72
C THR A 104 -3.09 -13.14 -3.11
N MET A 105 -3.46 -14.38 -2.74
CA MET A 105 -2.49 -15.36 -2.22
C MET A 105 -1.36 -15.64 -3.22
N THR A 106 -1.67 -15.73 -4.51
CA THR A 106 -0.67 -15.95 -5.58
C THR A 106 0.22 -14.73 -5.84
N GLU A 107 -0.18 -13.55 -5.37
CA GLU A 107 0.60 -12.33 -5.51
C GLU A 107 1.55 -12.08 -4.32
N GLY A 108 1.48 -12.89 -3.26
CA GLY A 108 2.28 -12.73 -2.03
C GLY A 108 1.44 -12.54 -0.77
N GLY A 109 0.12 -12.51 -0.90
CA GLY A 109 -0.80 -12.53 0.24
C GLY A 109 -0.84 -11.26 1.08
N THR A 110 -0.98 -11.40 2.39
CA THR A 110 -1.28 -10.27 3.30
C THR A 110 -0.16 -9.25 3.47
N ASP A 111 1.06 -9.60 3.04
CA ASP A 111 2.25 -8.76 3.21
C ASP A 111 2.46 -7.79 2.05
N TYR A 112 1.72 -8.01 0.95
CA TYR A 112 1.82 -7.23 -0.27
C TYR A 112 0.46 -6.60 -0.64
N LEU A 113 0.54 -5.47 -1.32
CA LEU A 113 -0.59 -4.73 -1.84
C LEU A 113 -0.43 -4.53 -3.34
N ARG A 114 -1.57 -4.48 -4.03
CA ARG A 114 -1.66 -3.90 -5.37
C ARG A 114 -1.66 -2.39 -5.21
N ALA A 115 -0.60 -1.73 -5.65
CA ALA A 115 -0.48 -0.28 -5.69
C ALA A 115 -0.79 0.20 -7.10
N TYR A 116 -1.88 0.94 -7.26
CA TYR A 116 -2.37 1.37 -8.56
C TYR A 116 -1.61 2.57 -9.08
N PHE A 117 -1.33 2.57 -10.38
CA PHE A 117 -0.68 3.68 -11.09
C PHE A 117 -1.37 3.92 -12.43
N ASN A 118 -1.13 5.09 -13.03
CA ASN A 118 -1.63 5.40 -14.37
C ASN A 118 -0.49 5.68 -15.34
N ALA A 119 0.47 6.52 -14.93
CA ALA A 119 1.64 6.88 -15.71
C ALA A 119 2.87 6.09 -15.27
N PRO A 120 3.81 5.76 -16.16
CA PRO A 120 5.09 5.16 -15.76
C PRO A 120 5.85 5.99 -14.72
N SER A 121 5.72 7.32 -14.77
CA SER A 121 6.33 8.24 -13.80
C SER A 121 5.79 8.08 -12.38
N ASP A 122 4.60 7.51 -12.19
CA ASP A 122 4.04 7.27 -10.85
C ASP A 122 4.94 6.30 -10.05
N LEU A 123 5.69 5.42 -10.72
CA LEU A 123 6.60 4.48 -10.06
C LEU A 123 7.79 5.16 -9.36
N PHE A 124 8.10 6.43 -9.68
CA PHE A 124 9.15 7.16 -8.97
C PHE A 124 8.84 7.34 -7.47
N GLU A 125 7.56 7.29 -7.07
CA GLU A 125 7.15 7.27 -5.66
C GLU A 125 7.50 5.95 -4.95
N ALA A 126 7.73 4.87 -5.70
CA ALA A 126 8.19 3.58 -5.17
C ALA A 126 9.72 3.38 -5.26
N LYS A 127 10.48 4.41 -5.67
CA LYS A 127 11.92 4.27 -5.97
C LYS A 127 12.75 3.65 -4.84
N ALA A 128 12.49 4.03 -3.59
CA ALA A 128 13.24 3.52 -2.45
C ALA A 128 13.03 2.02 -2.25
N TYR A 129 11.81 1.54 -2.49
CA TYR A 129 11.47 0.12 -2.42
C TYR A 129 12.08 -0.68 -3.58
N ILE A 130 12.02 -0.14 -4.80
CA ILE A 130 12.62 -0.80 -5.98
C ILE A 130 14.13 -0.94 -5.79
N VAL A 131 14.80 0.10 -5.29
CA VAL A 131 16.23 0.07 -4.97
C VAL A 131 16.54 -0.90 -3.82
N SER A 132 15.71 -0.97 -2.77
CA SER A 132 15.94 -1.93 -1.69
C SER A 132 15.80 -3.37 -2.19
N LYS A 133 14.80 -3.65 -3.03
CA LYS A 133 14.60 -4.97 -3.65
C LYS A 133 15.77 -5.37 -4.55
N TYR A 134 16.39 -4.41 -5.22
CA TYR A 134 17.63 -4.67 -5.95
C TYR A 134 18.72 -5.24 -5.05
N TYR A 135 18.97 -4.61 -3.90
CA TYR A 135 19.98 -5.11 -2.97
C TYR A 135 19.61 -6.47 -2.38
N GLU A 136 18.34 -6.69 -2.03
CA GLU A 136 17.86 -7.98 -1.52
C GLU A 136 18.04 -9.12 -2.53
N CYS A 137 17.65 -8.91 -3.80
CA CYS A 137 17.82 -9.89 -4.86
C CYS A 137 19.29 -10.14 -5.18
N TYR A 138 20.12 -9.11 -5.20
CA TYR A 138 21.56 -9.26 -5.41
C TYR A 138 22.22 -10.04 -4.27
N GLN A 139 21.86 -9.75 -3.02
CA GLN A 139 22.37 -10.50 -1.87
C GLN A 139 21.93 -11.97 -1.93
N SER A 140 20.67 -12.23 -2.28
CA SER A 140 20.14 -13.58 -2.46
C SER A 140 20.93 -14.38 -3.51
N TYR A 141 21.34 -13.71 -4.60
CA TYR A 141 22.21 -14.31 -5.60
C TYR A 141 23.61 -14.63 -5.06
N LEU A 142 24.23 -13.70 -4.33
CA LEU A 142 25.54 -13.92 -3.73
C LEU A 142 25.53 -15.07 -2.72
N ASP A 143 24.44 -15.21 -1.96
CA ASP A 143 24.27 -16.28 -0.99
C ASP A 143 24.03 -17.63 -1.69
N TYR A 144 23.29 -17.66 -2.79
CA TYR A 144 22.99 -18.89 -3.54
C TYR A 144 24.18 -19.40 -4.37
N ARG A 145 24.93 -18.48 -4.99
CA ARG A 145 25.97 -18.79 -5.98
C ARG A 145 27.02 -19.82 -5.51
N PRO A 146 27.53 -19.82 -4.27
CA PRO A 146 28.52 -20.79 -3.80
C PRO A 146 27.97 -22.22 -3.70
N HIS A 147 26.66 -22.40 -3.67
CA HIS A 147 26.00 -23.67 -3.40
C HIS A 147 25.45 -24.36 -4.65
N ILE A 148 25.51 -23.70 -5.81
CA ILE A 148 25.07 -24.26 -7.08
C ILE A 148 26.27 -24.77 -7.90
N ASP A 149 26.09 -25.94 -8.53
CA ASP A 149 27.04 -26.48 -9.49
C ASP A 149 27.35 -25.45 -10.60
N PRO A 150 28.63 -25.15 -10.92
CA PRO A 150 28.99 -24.12 -11.89
C PRO A 150 28.39 -24.34 -13.29
N THR A 151 28.28 -25.58 -13.75
CA THR A 151 27.72 -25.92 -15.07
C THR A 151 26.22 -25.64 -15.09
N LYS A 152 25.53 -26.00 -14.00
CA LYS A 152 24.10 -25.70 -13.82
C LYS A 152 23.85 -24.19 -13.71
N LEU A 153 24.70 -23.47 -12.99
CA LEU A 153 24.63 -22.02 -12.90
C LEU A 153 24.79 -21.37 -14.28
N GLU A 154 25.78 -21.79 -15.06
CA GLU A 154 26.00 -21.29 -16.41
C GLU A 154 24.79 -21.55 -17.32
N LYS A 155 24.24 -22.77 -17.28
CA LYS A 155 23.02 -23.11 -18.04
C LYS A 155 21.85 -22.20 -17.64
N ASN A 156 21.58 -22.05 -16.34
CA ASN A 156 20.50 -21.21 -15.84
C ASN A 156 20.68 -19.74 -16.25
N MET A 157 21.92 -19.23 -16.21
CA MET A 157 22.22 -17.86 -16.65
C MET A 157 21.99 -17.68 -18.15
N LYS A 158 22.35 -18.67 -18.98
CA LYS A 158 22.09 -18.64 -20.43
C LYS A 158 20.59 -18.59 -20.73
N GLU A 159 19.79 -19.42 -20.07
CA GLU A 159 18.33 -19.44 -20.22
C GLU A 159 17.72 -18.10 -19.79
N TYR A 160 18.10 -17.62 -18.61
CA TYR A 160 17.69 -16.31 -18.09
C TYR A 160 17.96 -15.19 -19.11
N PHE A 161 19.19 -15.08 -19.62
CA PHE A 161 19.54 -14.00 -20.56
C PHE A 161 18.86 -14.11 -21.92
N LYS A 162 18.58 -15.33 -22.39
CA LYS A 162 17.98 -15.57 -23.72
C LYS A 162 16.54 -15.08 -23.81
N GLU A 163 15.77 -15.21 -22.73
CA GLU A 163 14.31 -14.99 -22.75
C GLU A 163 13.89 -13.58 -22.33
N GLY A 164 14.76 -12.84 -21.64
CA GLY A 164 14.43 -11.56 -21.04
C GLY A 164 14.62 -10.37 -21.97
N VAL A 165 13.70 -9.40 -21.90
CA VAL A 165 13.86 -8.11 -22.57
C VAL A 165 14.90 -7.26 -21.84
N VAL A 166 15.74 -6.58 -22.61
CA VAL A 166 16.72 -5.59 -22.13
C VAL A 166 16.34 -4.23 -22.69
N LEU A 167 16.52 -3.18 -21.90
CA LEU A 167 16.41 -1.79 -22.36
C LEU A 167 17.79 -1.13 -22.30
N THR A 168 18.11 -0.35 -23.32
CA THR A 168 19.20 0.62 -23.29
C THR A 168 18.75 1.94 -22.64
N GLU A 169 19.70 2.80 -22.27
CA GLU A 169 19.39 4.13 -21.73
C GLU A 169 18.58 4.96 -22.74
N ASP A 170 18.94 4.93 -24.02
CA ASP A 170 18.25 5.65 -25.09
C ASP A 170 16.81 5.13 -25.30
N GLU A 171 16.62 3.82 -25.27
CA GLU A 171 15.28 3.21 -25.38
C GLU A 171 14.41 3.57 -24.18
N ALA A 172 14.96 3.48 -22.97
CA ALA A 172 14.24 3.84 -21.76
C ALA A 172 13.85 5.32 -21.77
N ALA A 173 14.77 6.20 -22.15
CA ALA A 173 14.51 7.64 -22.28
C ALA A 173 13.42 7.93 -23.33
N ARG A 174 13.48 7.29 -24.50
CA ARG A 174 12.46 7.43 -25.56
C ARG A 174 11.09 6.97 -25.08
N LEU A 175 11.00 5.77 -24.48
CA LEU A 175 9.74 5.22 -23.98
C LEU A 175 9.11 6.13 -22.90
N LEU A 176 9.92 6.67 -21.99
CA LEU A 176 9.45 7.61 -20.98
C LEU A 176 9.00 8.94 -21.60
N GLN A 177 9.74 9.46 -22.58
CA GLN A 177 9.37 10.67 -23.29
C GLN A 177 8.02 10.53 -24.01
N GLU A 178 7.79 9.40 -24.69
CA GLU A 178 6.52 9.09 -25.35
C GLU A 178 5.35 8.95 -24.36
N SER A 179 5.64 8.60 -23.10
CA SER A 179 4.63 8.44 -22.04
C SER A 179 4.22 9.74 -21.33
N LYS A 180 4.90 10.88 -21.58
CA LYS A 180 4.68 12.15 -20.85
C LYS A 180 3.27 12.73 -20.93
N GLY A 181 2.46 12.32 -21.92
CA GLY A 181 1.06 12.73 -22.06
C GLY A 181 0.07 11.96 -21.15
N ILE A 182 0.52 10.92 -20.45
CA ILE A 182 -0.34 10.14 -19.55
C ILE A 182 -0.42 10.85 -18.20
N SER A 183 -1.61 11.30 -17.82
CA SER A 183 -1.81 11.95 -16.52
C SER A 183 -1.46 11.04 -15.35
N SER A 184 -0.76 11.58 -14.36
CA SER A 184 -0.40 10.85 -13.16
C SER A 184 -1.65 10.47 -12.35
N ILE A 185 -1.61 9.31 -11.68
CA ILE A 185 -2.65 8.97 -10.70
C ILE A 185 -2.65 9.94 -9.50
N PHE A 186 -1.51 10.61 -9.26
CA PHE A 186 -1.35 11.62 -8.23
C PHE A 186 -1.76 13.03 -8.71
N GLU A 187 -1.79 13.29 -10.02
CA GLU A 187 -2.42 14.51 -10.56
C GLU A 187 -3.93 14.48 -10.42
N LYS A 188 -4.55 13.30 -10.50
CA LYS A 188 -5.96 13.12 -10.08
C LYS A 188 -6.16 13.36 -8.59
N LYS A 189 -5.11 13.32 -7.75
CA LYS A 189 -5.15 13.85 -6.38
C LYS A 189 -5.00 15.36 -6.37
N ALA A 190 -4.11 15.96 -7.17
CA ALA A 190 -3.91 17.43 -7.27
C ALA A 190 -5.15 18.18 -7.82
N SER A 191 -5.84 17.62 -8.81
CA SER A 191 -7.09 18.15 -9.36
C SER A 191 -8.35 17.63 -8.64
N ALA A 192 -8.20 16.63 -7.76
CA ALA A 192 -9.16 16.34 -6.68
C ALA A 192 -8.79 16.99 -5.34
N VAL A 193 -7.82 17.94 -5.32
CA VAL A 193 -7.72 18.98 -4.26
C VAL A 193 -8.69 20.11 -4.59
N SER A 194 -9.89 19.76 -5.04
CA SER A 194 -11.11 20.49 -4.69
C SER A 194 -12.01 19.67 -3.76
N ASN A 195 -11.57 18.50 -3.28
CA ASN A 195 -12.01 18.04 -1.98
C ASN A 195 -11.04 18.66 -0.99
N THR A 196 -11.36 19.90 -0.60
CA THR A 196 -11.08 20.41 0.74
C THR A 196 -11.11 19.21 1.68
N SER A 197 -10.03 18.95 2.41
CA SER A 197 -10.17 18.17 3.63
C SER A 197 -11.09 19.03 4.50
N ILE A 198 -12.40 18.86 4.33
CA ILE A 198 -13.38 19.60 5.08
C ILE A 198 -13.14 19.13 6.49
N LYS A 199 -12.44 19.96 7.27
CA LYS A 199 -12.18 19.64 8.65
C LYS A 199 -13.55 19.57 9.30
N VAL A 200 -13.71 18.69 10.29
CA VAL A 200 -15.00 18.64 10.98
C VAL A 200 -15.37 20.00 11.60
N SER A 201 -14.37 20.83 11.94
CA SER A 201 -14.55 22.24 12.35
C SER A 201 -15.31 23.09 11.33
N ASP A 202 -15.21 22.75 10.05
CA ASP A 202 -15.76 23.51 8.94
C ASP A 202 -17.18 23.00 8.59
N LEU A 203 -17.65 21.93 9.24
CA LEU A 203 -18.99 21.40 9.11
C LEU A 203 -19.88 21.88 10.26
N ASN A 204 -21.01 22.50 9.93
CA ASN A 204 -22.09 22.64 10.88
C ASN A 204 -22.78 21.27 11.08
N ILE A 205 -22.29 20.46 12.02
CA ILE A 205 -22.92 19.20 12.44
C ILE A 205 -23.69 19.41 13.75
N ASN A 206 -24.87 18.80 13.88
CA ASN A 206 -25.64 18.84 15.11
C ASN A 206 -26.04 17.42 15.55
N PRO A 207 -25.08 16.61 16.04
CA PRO A 207 -25.33 15.22 16.37
C PRO A 207 -26.39 15.09 17.47
N LYS A 208 -27.56 14.52 17.13
CA LYS A 208 -28.65 14.31 18.09
C LYS A 208 -28.44 12.98 18.82
N HIS A 209 -27.98 13.03 20.07
CA HIS A 209 -27.77 11.84 20.89
C HIS A 209 -28.09 12.07 22.36
N ASN A 210 -28.30 10.96 23.09
CA ASN A 210 -28.58 10.97 24.53
C ASN A 210 -27.31 10.75 25.39
N ARG A 211 -26.12 10.74 24.77
CA ARG A 211 -24.85 10.57 25.50
C ARG A 211 -24.61 11.73 26.44
N VAL A 212 -24.18 11.42 27.66
CA VAL A 212 -23.71 12.43 28.61
C VAL A 212 -22.36 13.00 28.17
N SER A 213 -22.10 14.26 28.53
CA SER A 213 -20.78 14.88 28.38
C SER A 213 -19.70 14.02 29.05
N LEU A 214 -18.48 14.02 28.49
CA LEU A 214 -17.33 13.30 29.03
C LEU A 214 -17.08 13.65 30.51
N LEU A 215 -17.28 14.91 30.91
CA LEU A 215 -17.11 15.36 32.29
C LEU A 215 -18.05 14.68 33.29
N LYS A 216 -19.14 14.07 32.82
CA LYS A 216 -20.14 13.36 33.64
C LYS A 216 -20.03 11.84 33.55
N VAL A 217 -19.02 11.31 32.83
CA VAL A 217 -18.76 9.87 32.74
C VAL A 217 -18.20 9.39 34.08
N LYS A 218 -18.79 8.33 34.64
CA LYS A 218 -18.27 7.67 35.85
C LYS A 218 -16.95 6.98 35.55
N ASN A 219 -16.08 6.89 36.55
CA ASN A 219 -14.80 6.18 36.46
C ASN A 219 -13.89 6.65 35.31
N LEU A 220 -14.05 7.88 34.81
CA LEU A 220 -13.33 8.35 33.62
C LEU A 220 -11.80 8.23 33.77
N ASN A 221 -11.28 8.46 34.97
CA ASN A 221 -9.85 8.41 35.29
C ASN A 221 -9.41 7.08 35.95
N ASP A 222 -10.29 6.08 36.01
CA ASP A 222 -10.02 4.77 36.60
C ASP A 222 -10.42 3.68 35.61
N TRP A 223 -9.47 3.35 34.71
CA TRP A 223 -9.69 2.36 33.66
C TRP A 223 -10.19 1.02 34.22
N LYS A 224 -9.67 0.56 35.35
CA LYS A 224 -10.05 -0.74 35.93
C LYS A 224 -11.51 -0.72 36.34
N LYS A 225 -11.96 0.29 37.09
CA LYS A 225 -13.38 0.42 37.47
C LYS A 225 -14.27 0.66 36.25
N GLY A 226 -13.80 1.43 35.27
CA GLY A 226 -14.52 1.67 34.02
C GLY A 226 -14.72 0.39 33.20
N PHE A 227 -13.69 -0.45 33.14
CA PHE A 227 -13.73 -1.76 32.52
C PHE A 227 -14.71 -2.69 33.26
N ASP A 228 -14.54 -2.86 34.56
CA ASP A 228 -15.37 -3.77 35.37
C ASP A 228 -16.86 -3.41 35.29
N ALA A 229 -17.18 -2.10 35.34
CA ALA A 229 -18.56 -1.62 35.32
C ALA A 229 -19.18 -1.58 33.91
N GLY A 230 -18.39 -1.25 32.88
CA GLY A 230 -18.92 -0.98 31.54
C GLY A 230 -18.71 -2.10 30.51
N TYR A 231 -17.68 -2.94 30.65
CA TYR A 231 -17.40 -4.02 29.69
C TYR A 231 -18.53 -5.05 29.55
N PRO A 232 -19.16 -5.55 30.63
CA PRO A 232 -20.29 -6.48 30.50
C PRO A 232 -21.48 -5.88 29.73
N ILE A 233 -21.71 -4.57 29.92
CA ILE A 233 -22.78 -3.82 29.25
C ILE A 233 -22.45 -3.66 27.77
N TYR A 234 -21.20 -3.31 27.45
CA TYR A 234 -20.71 -3.24 26.08
C TYR A 234 -20.86 -4.59 25.33
N MET A 235 -20.48 -5.70 25.97
CA MET A 235 -20.60 -7.03 25.36
C MET A 235 -22.05 -7.40 25.06
N LYS A 236 -22.99 -7.03 25.95
CA LYS A 236 -24.43 -7.16 25.68
C LYS A 236 -24.85 -6.32 24.47
N GLY A 237 -24.36 -5.08 24.38
CA GLY A 237 -24.58 -4.19 23.25
C GLY A 237 -24.06 -4.76 21.93
N GLU A 238 -22.87 -5.34 21.92
CA GLU A 238 -22.29 -5.98 20.72
C GLU A 238 -23.11 -7.17 20.23
N LYS A 239 -23.61 -8.00 21.15
CA LYS A 239 -24.49 -9.13 20.81
C LYS A 239 -25.75 -8.64 20.09
N ILE A 240 -26.42 -7.65 20.67
CA ILE A 240 -27.66 -7.06 20.15
C ILE A 240 -27.41 -6.31 18.82
N ARG A 241 -26.28 -5.59 18.69
CA ARG A 241 -25.88 -4.93 17.43
C ARG A 241 -25.76 -5.94 16.29
N LYS A 242 -25.10 -7.08 16.55
CA LYS A 242 -24.92 -8.16 15.58
C LYS A 242 -26.24 -8.85 15.20
N GLN A 243 -27.23 -8.82 16.10
CA GLN A 243 -28.60 -9.29 15.83
C GLN A 243 -29.45 -8.27 15.04
N GLY A 244 -28.89 -7.10 14.70
CA GLY A 244 -29.59 -6.07 13.92
C GLY A 244 -30.43 -5.10 14.74
N GLN A 245 -30.47 -5.26 16.06
CA GLN A 245 -31.20 -4.37 16.99
C GLN A 245 -30.36 -3.11 17.30
N VAL A 246 -30.11 -2.30 16.28
CA VAL A 246 -29.10 -1.24 16.31
C VAL A 246 -29.38 -0.15 17.35
N LYS A 247 -30.63 0.30 17.50
CA LYS A 247 -31.00 1.37 18.46
C LYS A 247 -30.79 0.92 19.92
N GLU A 248 -31.15 -0.32 20.22
CA GLU A 248 -30.95 -0.91 21.56
C GLU A 248 -29.47 -1.08 21.87
N ALA A 249 -28.67 -1.49 20.87
CA ALA A 249 -27.23 -1.57 21.02
C ALA A 249 -26.60 -0.20 21.35
N ILE A 250 -27.03 0.87 20.68
CA ILE A 250 -26.56 2.23 20.96
C ILE A 250 -26.87 2.63 22.42
N ALA A 251 -28.07 2.33 22.93
CA ALA A 251 -28.42 2.61 24.32
C ALA A 251 -27.52 1.85 25.31
N LEU A 252 -27.13 0.61 24.99
CA LEU A 252 -26.18 -0.16 25.79
C LEU A 252 -24.77 0.39 25.71
N PHE A 253 -24.34 0.85 24.53
CA PHE A 253 -23.06 1.54 24.39
C PHE A 253 -23.03 2.84 25.19
N ASP A 254 -24.13 3.61 25.20
CA ASP A 254 -24.26 4.85 26.00
C ASP A 254 -24.10 4.55 27.48
N LYS A 255 -24.72 3.45 27.93
CA LYS A 255 -24.60 2.99 29.31
C LYS A 255 -23.19 2.48 29.64
N ALA A 256 -22.54 1.74 28.73
CA ALA A 256 -21.16 1.28 28.92
C ALA A 256 -20.19 2.46 29.02
N ARG A 257 -20.31 3.42 28.09
CA ARG A 257 -19.55 4.67 28.07
C ARG A 257 -19.76 5.47 29.35
N TYR A 258 -21.01 5.62 29.78
CA TYR A 258 -21.36 6.33 31.03
C TYR A 258 -20.70 5.73 32.27
N ASN A 259 -20.48 4.41 32.30
CA ASN A 259 -19.82 3.72 33.40
C ASN A 259 -18.28 3.75 33.32
N GLY A 260 -17.70 4.39 32.29
CA GLY A 260 -16.26 4.59 32.16
C GLY A 260 -15.57 3.63 31.21
N TYR A 261 -16.30 2.77 30.49
CA TYR A 261 -15.66 1.90 29.49
C TYR A 261 -15.24 2.74 28.28
N SER A 262 -13.93 2.78 28.02
CA SER A 262 -13.32 3.62 26.97
C SER A 262 -12.45 2.84 25.99
N ALA A 263 -12.61 1.52 25.85
CA ALA A 263 -11.84 0.77 24.86
C ALA A 263 -12.08 1.28 23.44
N ASN A 264 -11.07 1.23 22.57
CA ASN A 264 -11.22 1.50 21.13
C ASN A 264 -12.36 0.68 20.49
N ALA A 265 -12.67 -0.51 21.00
CA ALA A 265 -13.72 -1.34 20.43
C ALA A 265 -15.11 -0.68 20.58
N LEU A 266 -15.35 0.06 21.67
CA LEU A 266 -16.62 0.73 21.93
C LEU A 266 -16.93 1.79 20.86
N TYR A 267 -16.00 2.71 20.60
CA TYR A 267 -16.18 3.80 19.63
C TYR A 267 -16.32 3.28 18.20
N TRP A 268 -15.58 2.22 17.87
CA TRP A 268 -15.73 1.55 16.58
C TRP A 268 -17.12 0.94 16.42
N SER A 269 -17.62 0.25 17.46
CA SER A 269 -18.97 -0.32 17.49
C SER A 269 -20.07 0.72 17.36
N TYR A 270 -19.93 1.87 18.02
CA TYR A 270 -20.81 3.02 17.79
C TYR A 270 -20.80 3.47 16.33
N ALA A 271 -19.62 3.67 15.75
CA ALA A 271 -19.49 4.14 14.38
C ALA A 271 -20.12 3.15 13.37
N LEU A 272 -20.06 1.85 13.64
CA LEU A 272 -20.76 0.83 12.86
C LEU A 272 -22.29 0.91 13.04
N ALA A 273 -22.76 1.12 14.26
CA ALA A 273 -24.19 1.24 14.57
C ALA A 273 -24.80 2.48 13.90
N TYR A 274 -24.19 3.65 14.06
CA TYR A 274 -24.65 4.89 13.42
C TYR A 274 -24.64 4.81 11.89
N ARG A 275 -23.61 4.19 11.31
CA ARG A 275 -23.56 3.94 9.85
C ARG A 275 -24.77 3.14 9.36
N LYS A 276 -25.18 2.12 10.11
CA LYS A 276 -26.32 1.26 9.75
C LYS A 276 -27.65 2.04 9.79
N LEU A 277 -27.76 3.04 10.67
CA LEU A 277 -28.90 3.97 10.73
C LEU A 277 -28.78 5.14 9.73
N LYS A 278 -27.69 5.23 8.96
CA LYS A 278 -27.33 6.39 8.13
C LYS A 278 -27.24 7.71 8.92
N ASP A 279 -26.97 7.61 10.22
CA ASP A 279 -26.84 8.74 11.12
C ASP A 279 -25.38 9.22 11.13
N TYR A 280 -25.00 9.89 10.04
CA TYR A 280 -23.60 10.23 9.79
C TYR A 280 -23.08 11.33 10.72
N GLU A 281 -23.93 12.22 11.23
CA GLU A 281 -23.52 13.25 12.19
C GLU A 281 -23.07 12.61 13.50
N ASN A 282 -23.83 11.64 14.03
CA ASN A 282 -23.42 10.92 15.22
C ASN A 282 -22.22 10.00 14.99
N GLU A 283 -22.09 9.41 13.80
CA GLU A 283 -20.89 8.64 13.44
C GLU A 283 -19.63 9.52 13.44
N ILE A 284 -19.69 10.72 12.88
CA ILE A 284 -18.57 11.68 12.88
C ILE A 284 -18.22 12.05 14.33
N ALA A 285 -19.22 12.46 15.12
CA ALA A 285 -19.03 12.92 16.48
C ALA A 285 -18.38 11.86 17.39
N ILE A 286 -18.80 10.59 17.29
CA ILE A 286 -18.24 9.53 18.13
C ILE A 286 -16.83 9.11 17.69
N LEU A 287 -16.53 9.20 16.38
CA LEU A 287 -15.17 8.96 15.86
C LEU A 287 -14.21 10.07 16.29
N GLN A 288 -14.66 11.33 16.30
CA GLN A 288 -13.88 12.45 16.86
C GLN A 288 -13.58 12.20 18.33
N GLU A 289 -14.60 11.87 19.12
CA GLU A 289 -14.42 11.60 20.55
C GLU A 289 -13.37 10.51 20.78
N GLY A 290 -13.41 9.41 20.01
CA GLY A 290 -12.38 8.37 20.08
C GLY A 290 -10.97 8.87 19.69
N LEU A 291 -10.85 9.66 18.62
CA LEU A 291 -9.55 10.16 18.14
C LEU A 291 -8.86 11.13 19.11
N TYR A 292 -9.63 11.90 19.89
CA TYR A 292 -9.13 12.87 20.86
C TYR A 292 -8.88 12.30 22.26
N ARG A 293 -9.28 11.05 22.52
CA ARG A 293 -9.02 10.40 23.80
C ARG A 293 -7.68 9.68 23.79
N GLU A 294 -6.77 10.11 24.65
CA GLU A 294 -5.45 9.50 24.80
C GLU A 294 -5.50 8.10 25.44
N ASP A 295 -6.50 7.85 26.29
CA ASP A 295 -6.60 6.65 27.12
C ASP A 295 -7.08 5.39 26.38
N ILE A 296 -7.49 5.50 25.12
CA ILE A 296 -8.13 4.38 24.40
C ILE A 296 -7.14 3.50 23.61
N GLY A 297 -5.85 3.84 23.62
CA GLY A 297 -4.77 3.02 23.07
C GLY A 297 -4.82 2.84 21.54
N LEU A 298 -5.00 3.93 20.79
CA LEU A 298 -4.87 3.90 19.33
C LEU A 298 -3.39 3.90 18.92
N ASP A 299 -2.94 2.83 18.29
CA ASP A 299 -1.73 2.86 17.46
C ASP A 299 -2.01 3.57 16.13
N ASP A 300 -0.96 3.89 15.38
CA ASP A 300 -1.06 4.64 14.11
C ASP A 300 -2.00 3.97 13.11
N LYS A 301 -2.01 2.63 13.07
CA LYS A 301 -2.90 1.85 12.19
C LYS A 301 -4.36 1.99 12.59
N LYS A 302 -4.68 1.93 13.89
CA LYS A 302 -6.04 2.15 14.41
C LYS A 302 -6.49 3.60 14.22
N ARG A 303 -5.61 4.57 14.48
CA ARG A 303 -5.87 6.01 14.27
C ARG A 303 -6.20 6.29 12.81
N SER A 304 -5.37 5.83 11.87
CA SER A 304 -5.61 5.96 10.42
C SER A 304 -6.94 5.33 9.99
N ARG A 305 -7.31 4.17 10.55
CA ARG A 305 -8.60 3.53 10.28
C ARG A 305 -9.79 4.38 10.76
N TYR A 306 -9.66 5.06 11.90
CA TYR A 306 -10.69 5.95 12.43
C TYR A 306 -10.85 7.21 11.55
N GLU A 307 -9.75 7.84 11.17
CA GLU A 307 -9.72 9.01 10.31
C GLU A 307 -10.34 8.72 8.94
N ALA A 308 -9.98 7.58 8.32
CA ALA A 308 -10.55 7.16 7.05
C ALA A 308 -12.07 6.95 7.15
N ARG A 309 -12.56 6.37 8.25
CA ARG A 309 -13.99 6.16 8.48
C ARG A 309 -14.72 7.48 8.71
N GLN A 310 -14.11 8.41 9.46
CA GLN A 310 -14.65 9.74 9.70
C GLN A 310 -14.78 10.51 8.39
N GLN A 311 -13.73 10.50 7.56
CA GLN A 311 -13.77 11.12 6.24
C GLN A 311 -14.89 10.53 5.38
N LYS A 312 -15.06 9.21 5.40
CA LYS A 312 -16.15 8.57 4.68
C LYS A 312 -17.54 8.92 5.23
N ALA A 313 -17.66 9.16 6.54
CA ALA A 313 -18.89 9.66 7.14
C ALA A 313 -19.21 11.09 6.69
N ILE A 314 -18.20 11.96 6.60
CA ILE A 314 -18.33 13.33 6.07
C ILE A 314 -18.83 13.31 4.63
N GLU A 315 -18.19 12.52 3.75
CA GLU A 315 -18.60 12.39 2.35
C GLU A 315 -20.07 11.95 2.23
N LEU A 316 -20.49 10.98 3.04
CA LEU A 316 -21.85 10.45 3.02
C LEU A 316 -22.87 11.43 3.63
N LEU A 317 -22.48 12.22 4.63
CA LEU A 317 -23.29 13.31 5.17
C LEU A 317 -23.53 14.40 4.12
N LEU A 318 -22.47 14.84 3.44
CA LEU A 318 -22.56 15.86 2.39
C LEU A 318 -23.40 15.38 1.20
N LYS A 319 -23.28 14.10 0.84
CA LYS A 319 -24.13 13.49 -0.19
C LYS A 319 -25.61 13.45 0.22
N ASN A 320 -25.92 13.20 1.50
CA ASN A 320 -27.30 13.17 2.00
C ASN A 320 -27.92 14.55 2.21
N ARG A 321 -27.12 15.62 2.26
CA ARG A 321 -27.58 17.01 2.36
C ARG A 321 -27.86 17.66 1.00
N LYS A 322 -27.44 17.02 -0.10
CA LYS A 322 -27.77 17.39 -1.48
C LYS A 322 -29.06 16.71 -1.90
#